data_AF-A0A7C6E8G2-F1
#
_entry.id   AF-A0A7C6E8G2-F1
#
_cell.length_a   1.000
_cell.length_b   1.000
_cell.length_c   1.000
_cell.angle_alpha   90.00
_cell.angle_beta   90.00
_cell.angle_gamma   90.00
#
_symmetry.space_group_name_H-M   'P 1'
#
loop_
_entity.id
_entity.type
_entity.pdbx_description
1 polymer ?
#
loop_
_entity_poly.entity_id
_entity_poly.type
_entity_poly.pdbx_seq_one_letter_code
_entity_poly.pdbx_strand_id
1 'polypeptide(L)' 'YKVVILKRVALVSCFALLLLFNFAFAKVGILSTQEVASMIGKKGVVIINARPQEAYLKAHLPNAINLTLTSELF' A
#
# COMPACT_ATOMS: atom_id res chain seq x y z
N TYR A 1 -41.84 17.96 -11.46
CA TYR A 1 -41.84 16.94 -10.39
C TYR A 1 -40.96 15.72 -10.68
N LYS A 2 -41.19 14.94 -11.75
CA LYS A 2 -40.37 13.73 -12.06
C LYS A 2 -38.86 14.00 -12.25
N VAL A 3 -38.50 15.09 -12.94
CA VAL A 3 -37.09 15.47 -13.18
C VAL A 3 -36.36 15.84 -11.89
N VAL A 4 -37.06 16.43 -10.92
CA VAL A 4 -36.48 16.82 -9.62
C VAL A 4 -36.19 15.58 -8.77
N ILE A 5 -37.09 14.60 -8.79
CA ILE A 5 -36.90 13.31 -8.09
C ILE A 5 -35.75 12.52 -8.72
N LEU A 6 -35.67 12.47 -10.05
CA LEU A 6 -34.58 11.79 -10.75
C LEU A 6 -33.20 12.39 -10.40
N LYS A 7 -33.09 13.72 -10.35
CA LYS A 7 -31.85 14.40 -9.92
C LYS A 7 -31.48 14.06 -8.48
N ARG A 8 -32.45 13.97 -7.57
CA ARG A 8 -32.22 13.59 -6.16
C ARG A 8 -31.76 12.15 -6.02
N VAL A 9 -32.38 11.22 -6.74
CA VAL A 9 -31.98 9.80 -6.75
C VAL A 9 -30.58 9.63 -7.32
N ALA A 10 -30.26 10.31 -8.42
CA ALA A 10 -28.91 10.29 -8.99
C ALA A 10 -27.85 10.85 -8.02
N LEU A 11 -28.17 11.93 -7.31
CA LEU A 11 -27.28 12.52 -6.31
C LEU A 11 -27.01 11.56 -5.14
N VAL A 12 -28.06 10.93 -4.60
CA VAL A 12 -27.94 9.97 -3.50
C VAL A 12 -27.15 8.73 -3.93
N SER A 13 -27.39 8.22 -5.14
CA SER A 13 -26.64 7.08 -5.69
C SER A 13 -25.16 7.41 -5.90
N CYS A 14 -24.85 8.61 -6.40
CA CYS A 14 -23.47 9.08 -6.55
C CYS A 14 -22.77 9.18 -5.18
N PHE A 15 -23.44 9.73 -4.17
CA PHE A 15 -22.90 9.85 -2.83
C PHE A 15 -22.68 8.47 -2.16
N ALA A 16 -23.60 7.52 -2.37
CA ALA A 16 -23.44 6.15 -1.89
C ALA A 16 -22.27 5.42 -2.57
N LEU A 17 -22.08 5.62 -3.88
CA LEU A 17 -20.94 5.08 -4.62
C LEU A 17 -19.60 5.64 -4.12
N LEU A 18 -19.55 6.93 -3.77
CA LEU A 18 -18.36 7.58 -3.21
C LEU A 18 -18.02 7.07 -1.80
N LEU A 19 -19.01 6.69 -0.99
CA LEU A 19 -18.78 6.09 0.34
C LEU A 19 -18.29 4.63 0.28
N LEU A 20 -18.46 3.94 -0.84
CA LEU A 20 -17.93 2.59 -1.06
C LEU A 20 -16.45 2.58 -1.48
N PHE A 21 -15.90 3.73 -1.88
CA PHE A 21 -14.45 3.91 -2.02
C PHE A 21 -13.83 3.94 -0.63
N ASN A 22 -13.53 2.76 -0.10
CA ASN A 22 -12.74 2.61 1.10
C ASN A 22 -11.41 3.35 0.91
N PHE A 23 -11.15 4.36 1.72
CA PHE A 23 -9.84 4.97 1.82
C PHE A 23 -8.87 3.89 2.29
N ALA A 24 -8.12 3.29 1.37
CA ALA A 24 -6.95 2.49 1.69
C ALA A 24 -5.87 3.45 2.22
N PHE A 25 -5.98 3.83 3.48
CA PHE A 25 -4.93 4.58 4.17
C PHE A 25 -3.74 3.64 4.32
N ALA A 26 -2.71 3.85 3.50
CA ALA A 26 -1.40 3.28 3.75
C ALA A 26 -0.89 3.85 5.07
N LYS A 27 -1.04 3.10 6.16
CA LYS A 27 -0.49 3.48 7.46
C LYS A 27 1.02 3.34 7.39
N VAL A 28 1.73 4.47 7.34
CA VAL A 28 3.17 4.51 7.56
C VAL A 28 3.43 4.31 9.04
N GLY A 29 4.32 3.40 9.40
CA GLY A 29 4.66 3.12 10.78
C GLY A 29 5.91 2.28 10.92
N ILE A 30 6.50 2.33 12.11
CA ILE A 30 7.58 1.44 12.52
C ILE A 30 6.93 0.16 13.04
N LEU A 31 7.43 -0.99 12.60
CA LEU A 31 6.97 -2.31 13.02
C LEU A 31 8.08 -3.00 13.83
N SER A 32 7.69 -3.77 14.82
CA SER A 32 8.58 -4.67 15.54
C SER A 32 9.03 -5.84 14.66
N THR A 33 10.11 -6.51 15.06
CA THR A 33 10.60 -7.69 14.35
C THR A 33 9.60 -8.84 14.37
N GLN A 34 8.85 -9.00 15.47
CA GLN A 34 7.83 -10.02 15.63
C GLN A 34 6.65 -9.78 14.68
N GLU A 35 6.21 -8.53 14.53
CA GLU A 35 5.16 -8.17 13.58
C GLU A 35 5.61 -8.48 12.15
N VAL A 36 6.82 -8.07 11.77
CA VAL A 36 7.38 -8.36 10.43
C VAL A 36 7.50 -9.86 10.20
N ALA A 37 8.01 -10.63 11.18
CA ALA A 37 8.14 -12.08 11.06
C ALA A 37 6.79 -12.76 10.78
N SER A 38 5.70 -12.27 11.37
CA SER A 38 4.35 -12.78 11.13
C SER A 38 3.79 -12.45 9.73
N MET A 39 4.45 -11.55 8.99
CA MET A 39 4.02 -11.08 7.67
C MET A 39 4.82 -11.68 6.52
N ILE A 40 6.02 -12.20 6.78
CA ILE A 40 6.88 -12.79 5.75
C ILE A 40 6.13 -13.92 5.03
N GLY A 41 6.11 -13.86 3.69
CA GLY A 41 5.46 -14.86 2.84
C GLY A 41 3.94 -14.72 2.69
N LYS A 42 3.29 -13.77 3.38
CA LYS A 42 1.86 -13.52 3.15
C LYS A 42 1.60 -12.89 1.78
N LYS A 43 0.51 -13.32 1.14
CA LYS A 43 0.07 -12.76 -0.15
C LYS A 43 -0.18 -11.26 0.00
N GLY A 44 0.38 -10.47 -0.93
CA GLY A 44 0.25 -9.01 -0.95
C GLY A 44 1.24 -8.27 -0.07
N VAL A 45 2.17 -8.96 0.61
CA VAL A 45 3.28 -8.32 1.35
C VAL A 45 4.53 -8.29 0.47
N VAL A 46 5.11 -7.11 0.33
CA VAL A 46 6.39 -6.89 -0.36
C VAL A 46 7.38 -6.29 0.62
N ILE A 47 8.58 -6.85 0.68
CA ILE A 47 9.66 -6.38 1.56
C ILE A 47 10.70 -5.69 0.68
N ILE A 48 10.92 -4.40 0.91
CA ILE A 48 11.95 -3.63 0.20
C ILE A 48 13.15 -3.44 1.12
N ASN A 49 14.32 -3.93 0.68
CA ASN A 49 15.59 -3.70 1.35
C ASN A 49 16.32 -2.53 0.67
N ALA A 50 16.34 -1.38 1.31
CA ALA A 50 16.94 -0.15 0.77
C ALA A 50 18.45 -0.01 1.08
N ARG A 51 19.09 -1.01 1.70
CA ARG A 51 20.54 -0.99 1.97
C ARG A 51 21.34 -1.21 0.68
N PRO A 52 22.63 -0.85 0.65
CA PRO A 52 23.50 -1.15 -0.50
C PRO A 52 23.49 -2.62 -0.89
N GLN A 53 23.63 -2.88 -2.19
CA GLN A 53 23.57 -4.22 -2.78
C GLN A 53 24.51 -5.21 -2.10
N GLU A 54 25.73 -4.81 -1.74
CA GLU A 54 26.69 -5.66 -1.04
C GLU A 54 26.15 -6.18 0.30
N ALA A 55 25.47 -5.34 1.07
CA ALA A 55 24.88 -5.72 2.35
C ALA A 55 23.67 -6.65 2.16
N TYR A 56 22.91 -6.47 1.08
CA TYR A 56 21.82 -7.36 0.70
C TYR A 56 22.33 -8.75 0.30
N LEU A 57 23.40 -8.82 -0.51
CA LEU A 57 24.00 -10.08 -0.97
C LEU A 57 24.61 -10.89 0.18
N LYS A 58 25.19 -10.22 1.19
CA LYS A 58 25.71 -10.88 2.40
C LYS A 58 24.60 -11.57 3.19
N ALA A 59 23.48 -10.88 3.40
CA ALA A 59 22.29 -11.43 4.05
C ALA A 59 21.06 -10.53 3.85
N HIS A 60 19.90 -11.13 3.62
CA HIS A 60 18.62 -10.44 3.52
C HIS A 60 17.46 -11.33 3.99
N LEU A 61 16.30 -10.71 4.21
CA LEU A 61 15.07 -11.44 4.54
C LEU A 61 14.58 -12.23 3.30
N PRO A 62 13.99 -13.42 3.49
CA PRO A 62 13.42 -14.18 2.38
C PRO A 62 12.40 -13.35 1.58
N ASN A 63 12.46 -13.44 0.25
CA ASN A 63 11.59 -12.73 -0.70
C ASN A 63 11.66 -11.19 -0.65
N ALA A 64 12.67 -10.62 0.03
CA ALA A 64 12.94 -9.19 -0.07
C ALA A 64 13.46 -8.82 -1.46
N ILE A 65 13.19 -7.60 -1.90
CA ILE A 65 13.74 -7.02 -3.13
C ILE A 65 14.70 -5.91 -2.73
N ASN A 66 15.93 -5.92 -3.26
CA ASN A 66 16.86 -4.81 -3.08
C ASN A 66 16.50 -3.67 -4.03
N LEU A 67 16.11 -2.52 -3.47
CA LEU A 67 15.94 -1.27 -4.21
C LEU A 67 16.84 -0.23 -3.56
N THR A 68 18.10 -0.22 -3.98
CA THR A 68 19.07 0.77 -3.53
C THR A 68 18.89 2.05 -4.34
N LEU A 69 18.95 3.21 -3.69
CA LEU A 69 19.05 4.50 -4.38
C LEU A 69 20.35 4.52 -5.20
N THR A 70 20.23 4.45 -6.52
CA THR A 70 21.35 4.77 -7.41
C THR A 70 21.53 6.29 -7.34
N SER A 71 22.74 6.76 -7.08
CA SER A 71 23.10 8.19 -6.98
C SER A 71 22.87 8.98 -8.27
N GLU A 72 22.39 8.34 -9.34
CA GLU A 72 22.15 8.91 -10.68
C GLU A 72 20.81 9.68 -10.80
N LEU A 73 20.01 9.76 -9.73
CA LEU A 73 18.65 10.33 -9.80
C LEU A 73 18.44 11.66 -9.06
N PHE A 74 19.51 12.34 -8.62
CA PHE A 74 19.46 13.73 -8.17
C PHE A 74 20.70 14.52 -8.57
#